data_AF-A0A939W6Q4-F1
#
_entry.id   AF-A0A939W6Q4-F1
#
_cell.length_a   1.000
_cell.length_b   1.000
_cell.length_c   1.000
_cell.angle_alpha   90.00
_cell.angle_beta   90.00
_cell.angle_gamma   90.00
#
_symmetry.space_group_name_H-M   'P 1'
#
loop_
_entity.id
_entity.type
_entity.pdbx_description
1 polymer ?
#
loop_
_entity_poly.entity_id
_entity_poly.type
_entity_poly.pdbx_seq_one_letter_code
_entity_poly.pdbx_strand_id
1 'polypeptide(L)'
;MNPEEKLISKKDLLARYGISYGSLYRWKRKGLIPDEWFIRKATVTGQETFFPEELICERMERILSTKEDTLLDELARTLSGEEQGNRTVTIETAYGSHTYRLSDIRKITVADGGERKVITKQITDVLKEDLS
;
A
#
# COMPACT_ATOMS: atom_id res chain seq x y z
N MET A 1 16.44 4.51 -1.71
CA MET A 1 15.85 4.31 -3.04
C MET A 1 16.17 2.88 -3.44
N ASN A 2 15.23 1.96 -3.23
CA ASN A 2 15.48 0.56 -3.56
C ASN A 2 15.49 0.42 -5.10
N PRO A 3 16.56 -0.12 -5.69
CA PRO A 3 16.60 -0.38 -7.11
C PRO A 3 15.62 -1.50 -7.42
N GLU A 4 14.77 -1.30 -8.43
CA GLU A 4 13.85 -2.28 -9.02
C GLU A 4 12.58 -2.64 -8.23
N GLU A 5 11.80 -1.64 -7.76
CA GLU A 5 10.35 -1.87 -7.69
C GLU A 5 9.85 -2.12 -9.11
N LYS A 6 9.62 -3.40 -9.44
CA LYS A 6 9.05 -3.79 -10.73
C LYS A 6 7.71 -3.09 -10.89
N LEU A 7 7.53 -2.50 -12.06
CA LEU A 7 6.31 -1.78 -12.41
C LEU A 7 5.57 -2.54 -13.49
N ILE A 8 4.26 -2.67 -13.32
CA ILE A 8 3.36 -3.17 -14.35
C ILE A 8 2.59 -1.99 -14.95
N SER A 9 2.48 -1.95 -16.28
CA SER A 9 1.65 -0.94 -16.94
C SER A 9 0.18 -1.20 -16.64
N LYS A 10 -0.65 -0.15 -16.66
CA LYS A 10 -2.11 -0.29 -16.56
C LYS A 10 -2.64 -1.27 -17.61
N LYS A 11 -2.12 -1.20 -18.83
CA LYS A 11 -2.55 -2.06 -19.93
C LYS A 11 -2.29 -3.53 -19.60
N ASP A 12 -1.08 -3.86 -19.13
CA ASP A 12 -0.68 -5.22 -18.80
C ASP A 12 -1.40 -5.74 -17.57
N LEU A 13 -1.65 -4.89 -16.57
CA LEU A 13 -2.43 -5.24 -15.39
C LEU A 13 -3.87 -5.65 -15.75
N LEU A 14 -4.55 -4.82 -16.56
CA LEU A 14 -5.91 -5.11 -17.03
C LEU A 14 -5.96 -6.42 -17.82
N ALA A 15 -4.98 -6.64 -18.71
CA ALA A 15 -4.88 -7.86 -19.50
C ALA A 15 -4.61 -9.11 -18.65
N ARG A 16 -3.68 -9.02 -17.69
CA ARG A 16 -3.27 -10.14 -16.82
C ARG A 16 -4.44 -10.67 -15.98
N TYR A 17 -5.26 -9.78 -15.43
CA TYR A 17 -6.37 -10.13 -14.55
C TYR A 17 -7.72 -10.21 -15.27
N GLY A 18 -7.77 -9.94 -16.58
CA GLY A 18 -9.01 -9.96 -17.36
C GLY A 18 -10.06 -8.95 -16.89
N ILE A 19 -9.63 -7.83 -16.30
CA ILE A 19 -10.53 -6.81 -15.74
C ILE A 19 -10.68 -5.62 -16.68
N SER A 20 -11.83 -4.96 -16.61
CA SER A 20 -12.08 -3.72 -17.35
C SER A 20 -11.46 -2.50 -16.66
N TYR A 21 -11.14 -1.46 -17.44
CA TYR A 21 -10.71 -0.17 -16.90
C TYR A 21 -11.70 0.41 -15.88
N GLY A 22 -13.01 0.26 -16.13
CA GLY A 22 -14.06 0.70 -15.23
C GLY A 22 -14.02 0.00 -13.87
N SER A 23 -13.69 -1.29 -13.83
CA SER A 23 -13.56 -2.07 -12.59
C SER A 23 -12.41 -1.54 -11.73
N LEU A 24 -11.23 -1.38 -12.35
CA LEU A 24 -10.04 -0.83 -11.68
C LEU A 24 -10.32 0.55 -11.07
N TYR A 25 -11.02 1.42 -11.81
CA TYR A 25 -11.34 2.77 -11.35
C TYR A 25 -12.47 2.79 -10.31
N ARG A 26 -13.44 1.86 -10.38
CA ARG A 26 -14.46 1.69 -9.32
C ARG A 26 -13.79 1.30 -8.00
N TRP A 27 -12.82 0.39 -8.03
CA TRP A 27 -12.06 -0.02 -6.85
C TRP A 27 -11.19 1.10 -6.28
N LYS A 28 -10.54 1.88 -7.14
CA LYS A 28 -9.87 3.12 -6.74
C LYS A 28 -10.79 4.02 -5.92
N ARG A 29 -11.99 4.34 -6.45
CA ARG A 29 -12.96 5.22 -5.77
C ARG A 29 -13.50 4.63 -4.46
N LYS A 30 -13.55 3.30 -4.33
CA LYS A 30 -13.89 2.61 -3.08
C LYS A 30 -12.73 2.57 -2.08
N GLY A 31 -11.54 3.07 -2.41
CA GLY A 31 -10.35 2.98 -1.53
C GLY A 31 -9.65 1.60 -1.55
N LEU A 32 -10.14 0.66 -2.35
CA LEU A 32 -9.54 -0.68 -2.46
C LEU A 32 -8.14 -0.67 -3.08
N ILE A 33 -7.78 0.39 -3.81
CA ILE A 33 -6.45 0.58 -4.39
C ILE A 33 -6.00 2.00 -4.04
N PRO A 34 -4.89 2.18 -3.31
CA PRO A 34 -4.37 3.49 -2.96
C PRO A 34 -4.06 4.36 -4.19
N ASP A 35 -4.38 5.64 -4.12
CA ASP A 35 -4.11 6.62 -5.18
C ASP A 35 -2.62 6.74 -5.50
N GLU A 36 -1.76 6.61 -4.48
CA GLU A 36 -0.30 6.63 -4.60
C GLU A 36 0.27 5.50 -5.48
N TRP A 37 -0.46 4.39 -5.64
CA TRP A 37 -0.04 3.31 -6.53
C TRP A 37 -0.23 3.65 -8.01
N PHE A 38 -0.98 4.71 -8.35
CA PHE A 38 -1.19 5.15 -9.73
C PHE A 38 -0.05 6.07 -10.19
N ILE A 39 1.11 5.49 -10.50
CA ILE A 39 2.31 6.22 -10.88
C ILE A 39 2.22 6.63 -12.35
N ARG A 40 2.01 7.92 -12.62
CA ARG A 40 1.99 8.44 -13.99
C ARG A 40 3.41 8.72 -14.48
N LYS A 41 3.79 8.16 -15.63
CA LYS A 41 5.08 8.37 -16.29
C LYS A 41 4.88 8.87 -17.72
N ALA A 42 5.77 9.76 -18.17
CA ALA A 42 5.88 10.08 -19.58
C ALA A 42 6.58 8.92 -20.30
N THR A 43 6.05 8.53 -21.44
CA THR A 43 6.53 7.47 -22.34
C THR A 43 6.68 8.06 -23.74
N VAL A 44 7.39 7.37 -24.62
CA VAL A 44 7.61 7.81 -26.01
C VAL A 44 6.28 8.05 -26.76
N THR A 45 5.23 7.32 -26.40
CA THR A 45 3.89 7.40 -27.03
C THR A 45 2.88 8.24 -26.24
N GLY A 46 3.30 8.93 -25.18
CA GLY A 46 2.41 9.78 -24.36
C GLY A 46 2.54 9.52 -22.87
N GLN A 47 1.47 9.72 -22.10
CA GLN A 47 1.48 9.46 -20.66
C GLN A 47 0.86 8.10 -20.33
N GLU A 48 1.58 7.28 -19.57
CA GLU A 48 1.13 5.96 -19.14
C GLU A 48 1.09 5.88 -17.61
N THR A 49 0.23 5.01 -17.09
CA THR A 49 0.11 4.75 -15.65
C THR A 49 0.70 3.39 -15.36
N PHE A 50 1.56 3.35 -14.35
CA PHE A 50 2.23 2.18 -13.84
C PHE A 50 1.83 1.94 -12.39
N PHE A 51 1.97 0.69 -11.96
CA PHE A 51 1.68 0.26 -10.59
C PHE A 51 2.85 -0.56 -10.05
N PRO A 52 3.14 -0.51 -8.73
CA PRO A 52 4.07 -1.45 -8.11
C PRO A 52 3.57 -2.89 -8.32
N GLU A 53 4.26 -3.66 -9.15
CA GLU A 53 3.76 -4.92 -9.72
C GLU A 53 3.34 -5.91 -8.63
N GLU A 54 4.20 -6.14 -7.64
CA GLU A 54 3.91 -7.08 -6.56
C GLU A 54 2.68 -6.66 -5.73
N LEU A 55 2.64 -5.40 -5.30
CA LEU A 55 1.57 -4.87 -4.44
C LEU A 55 0.21 -4.88 -5.15
N ILE A 56 0.18 -4.44 -6.41
CA ILE A 56 -1.08 -4.39 -7.16
C ILE A 56 -1.56 -5.80 -7.51
N CYS A 57 -0.66 -6.72 -7.84
CA CYS A 57 -1.02 -8.10 -8.17
C CYS A 57 -1.64 -8.82 -6.97
N GLU A 58 -0.99 -8.74 -5.79
CA GLU A 58 -1.55 -9.28 -4.54
C GLU A 58 -2.93 -8.66 -4.24
N ARG A 59 -3.06 -7.34 -4.44
CA ARG A 59 -4.34 -6.64 -4.25
C ARG A 59 -5.41 -7.12 -5.22
N MET A 60 -5.09 -7.37 -6.49
CA MET A 60 -6.05 -7.87 -7.48
C MET A 60 -6.56 -9.26 -7.10
N GLU A 61 -5.69 -10.16 -6.66
CA GLU A 61 -6.08 -11.50 -6.21
C GLU A 61 -7.05 -11.45 -5.03
N ARG A 62 -6.81 -10.55 -4.06
CA ARG A 62 -7.72 -10.34 -2.91
C ARG A 62 -9.07 -9.77 -3.32
N ILE A 63 -9.08 -8.80 -4.25
CA ILE A 63 -10.33 -8.20 -4.73
C ILE A 63 -11.14 -9.21 -5.54
N LEU A 64 -10.50 -9.95 -6.45
CA LEU A 64 -11.19 -10.91 -7.33
C LEU A 64 -11.66 -12.18 -6.62
N SER A 65 -11.02 -12.57 -5.52
CA SER A 65 -11.48 -13.68 -4.68
C SER A 65 -12.72 -13.33 -3.85
N THR A 66 -13.03 -12.03 -3.71
CA THR A 66 -14.20 -11.54 -2.97
C THR A 66 -15.40 -11.40 -3.90
N LYS A 67 -16.37 -12.33 -3.83
CA LYS A 67 -17.45 -12.48 -4.82
C LYS A 67 -18.70 -11.61 -4.61
N GLU A 68 -18.81 -10.87 -3.51
CA GLU A 68 -20.03 -10.11 -3.18
C GLU A 68 -19.74 -8.62 -2.97
N ASP A 69 -20.57 -7.75 -3.54
CA ASP A 69 -20.37 -6.28 -3.51
C ASP A 69 -20.41 -5.72 -2.07
N THR A 70 -21.14 -6.36 -1.15
CA THR A 70 -21.14 -6.09 0.30
C THR A 70 -19.80 -6.43 0.95
N LEU A 71 -19.21 -7.57 0.61
CA LEU A 71 -17.87 -7.94 1.08
C LEU A 71 -16.79 -7.04 0.50
N LEU A 72 -16.99 -6.46 -0.69
CA LEU A 72 -16.05 -5.48 -1.25
C LEU A 72 -16.02 -4.17 -0.46
N ASP A 73 -17.14 -3.75 0.12
CA ASP A 73 -17.19 -2.55 0.97
C ASP A 73 -16.57 -2.82 2.36
N GLU A 74 -16.76 -4.01 2.93
CA GLU A 74 -16.04 -4.43 4.15
C GLU A 74 -14.53 -4.59 3.89
N LEU A 75 -14.16 -5.25 2.78
CA LEU A 75 -12.78 -5.38 2.34
C LEU A 75 -12.16 -4.01 2.10
N ALA A 76 -12.90 -3.04 1.57
CA ALA A 76 -12.45 -1.67 1.43
C ALA A 76 -12.12 -1.04 2.78
N ARG A 77 -12.94 -1.27 3.81
CA ARG A 77 -12.68 -0.79 5.18
C ARG A 77 -11.43 -1.44 5.76
N THR A 78 -11.28 -2.76 5.64
CA THR A 78 -10.09 -3.47 6.14
C THR A 78 -8.82 -3.04 5.40
N LEU A 79 -8.88 -2.90 4.08
CA LEU A 79 -7.74 -2.56 3.23
C LEU A 79 -7.36 -1.08 3.23
N SER A 80 -8.33 -0.19 3.50
CA SER A 80 -8.11 1.24 3.67
C SER A 80 -7.65 1.58 5.09
N GLY A 81 -7.74 0.62 6.03
CA GLY A 81 -7.33 0.76 7.43
C GLY A 81 -8.40 1.37 8.35
N GLU A 82 -9.68 1.31 7.99
CA GLU A 82 -10.77 1.90 8.78
C GLU A 82 -11.11 1.09 10.03
N GLU A 83 -10.88 -0.23 10.05
CA GLU A 83 -11.19 -1.06 11.24
C GLU A 83 -10.04 -1.22 12.24
N GLN A 84 -8.79 -0.92 11.83
CA GLN A 84 -7.66 -0.79 12.76
C GLN A 84 -7.22 0.67 12.74
N GLY A 85 -8.02 1.49 13.44
CA GLY A 85 -8.05 2.94 13.35
C GLY A 85 -6.71 3.57 12.99
N ASN A 86 -6.59 4.07 11.75
CA ASN A 86 -5.62 5.03 11.22
C ASN A 86 -4.30 5.23 12.00
N ARG A 87 -3.64 4.16 12.44
CA ARG A 87 -2.43 4.22 13.27
C ARG A 87 -1.27 4.57 12.35
N THR A 88 -0.68 5.72 12.57
CA THR A 88 0.49 6.20 11.83
C THR A 88 1.69 6.34 12.76
N VAL A 89 2.88 6.11 12.23
CA VAL A 89 4.15 6.46 12.88
C VAL A 89 4.72 7.65 12.16
N THR A 90 5.00 8.72 12.91
CA THR A 90 5.66 9.91 12.41
C THR A 90 7.10 9.93 12.89
N ILE A 91 8.03 10.06 11.95
CA ILE A 91 9.47 10.21 12.20
C ILE A 91 9.83 11.67 11.96
N GLU A 92 10.15 12.38 13.03
CA GLU A 92 10.66 13.75 12.95
C GLU A 92 12.19 13.76 13.00
N THR A 93 12.78 14.55 12.11
CA THR A 93 14.23 14.74 12.01
C THR A 93 14.53 16.23 11.85
N ALA A 94 15.80 16.62 12.02
CA ALA A 94 16.25 17.98 11.72
C ALA A 94 16.02 18.40 10.25
N TYR A 95 15.73 17.44 9.36
CA TYR A 95 15.50 17.66 7.93
C TYR A 95 14.02 17.58 7.53
N GLY A 96 13.12 17.40 8.50
CA GLY A 96 11.69 17.33 8.27
C GLY A 96 11.02 16.12 8.91
N SER A 97 9.71 16.02 8.70
CA SER A 97 8.83 15.00 9.24
C SER A 97 8.31 14.08 8.15
N HIS A 98 8.34 12.76 8.39
CA HIS A 98 7.74 11.76 7.52
C HIS A 98 6.73 10.93 8.31
N THR A 99 5.52 10.81 7.78
CA THR A 99 4.45 10.01 8.38
C THR A 99 4.19 8.76 7.55
N TYR A 100 4.19 7.61 8.18
CA TYR A 100 3.92 6.31 7.56
C TYR A 100 2.74 5.65 8.25
N ARG A 101 1.86 5.00 7.49
CA ARG A 101 0.84 4.13 8.11
C ARG A 101 1.53 2.92 8.69
N LEU A 102 1.09 2.49 9.87
CA LEU A 102 1.67 1.34 10.54
C LEU A 102 1.54 0.06 9.70
N SER A 103 0.46 -0.07 8.93
CA SER A 103 0.22 -1.16 7.97
C SER A 103 1.31 -1.29 6.91
N ASP A 104 1.95 -0.17 6.56
CA ASP A 104 2.89 -0.10 5.44
C ASP A 104 4.34 -0.33 5.91
N ILE A 105 4.56 -0.34 7.22
CA ILE A 105 5.87 -0.50 7.83
C ILE A 105 6.25 -1.98 7.89
N ARG A 106 7.12 -2.42 6.96
CA ARG A 106 7.65 -3.80 6.96
C ARG A 106 8.76 -4.03 7.98
N LYS A 107 9.61 -3.02 8.21
CA LYS A 107 10.77 -3.12 9.12
C LYS A 107 11.28 -1.74 9.51
N ILE A 108 11.60 -1.55 10.79
CA ILE A 108 12.28 -0.37 11.33
C ILE A 108 13.57 -0.85 11.99
N THR A 109 14.69 -0.28 11.56
CA THR A 109 16.02 -0.62 12.08
C THR A 109 16.69 0.66 12.55
N VAL A 110 17.14 0.68 13.80
CA VAL A 110 18.00 1.73 14.35
C VAL A 110 19.42 1.23 14.32
N ALA A 111 20.33 2.05 13.79
CA ALA A 111 21.76 1.77 13.79
C ALA A 111 22.46 2.79 14.69
N ASP A 112 23.20 2.31 15.68
CA ASP A 112 24.03 3.14 16.56
C ASP A 112 25.40 2.48 16.73
N GLY A 113 26.48 3.22 16.51
CA GLY A 113 27.86 2.75 16.73
C GLY A 113 28.28 1.46 16.01
N GLY A 114 27.59 1.04 14.95
CA GLY A 114 27.83 -0.22 14.23
C GLY A 114 26.90 -1.38 14.65
N GLU A 115 26.13 -1.22 15.72
CA GLU A 115 25.09 -2.15 16.13
C GLU A 115 23.77 -1.83 15.39
N ARG A 116 23.10 -2.84 14.84
CA ARG A 116 21.78 -2.69 14.19
C ARG A 116 20.72 -3.40 15.02
N LYS A 117 19.76 -2.66 15.55
CA LYS A 117 18.61 -3.22 16.29
C LYS A 117 17.32 -3.04 15.49
N VAL A 118 16.58 -4.14 15.34
CA VAL A 118 15.25 -4.13 14.72
C VAL A 118 14.22 -3.87 15.80
N ILE A 119 13.47 -2.77 15.69
CA ILE A 119 12.53 -2.32 16.74
C ILE A 119 11.05 -2.46 16.32
N THR A 120 10.77 -3.08 15.17
CA THR A 120 9.40 -3.25 14.65
C THR A 120 8.43 -3.90 15.65
N LYS A 121 8.90 -4.89 16.43
CA LYS A 121 8.07 -5.52 17.47
C LYS A 121 7.72 -4.56 18.60
N GLN A 122 8.69 -3.78 19.08
CA GLN A 122 8.49 -2.83 20.19
C GLN A 122 7.45 -1.75 19.84
N ILE A 123 7.46 -1.28 18.59
CA ILE A 123 6.46 -0.29 18.11
C ILE A 123 5.07 -0.94 18.00
N THR A 124 5.00 -2.22 17.62
CA THR A 124 3.72 -2.94 17.53
C THR A 124 3.14 -3.25 18.92
N ASP A 125 4.00 -3.51 19.92
CA ASP A 125 3.59 -3.81 21.30
C ASP A 125 3.16 -2.56 22.08
N VAL A 126 3.82 -1.40 21.90
CA VAL A 126 3.36 -0.10 22.46
C VAL A 126 1.92 0.24 22.02
N LEU A 127 1.50 -0.25 20.86
CA LEU A 127 0.17 -0.01 20.30
C LEU A 127 -0.90 -1.01 20.79
N LYS A 128 -0.51 -2.03 21.57
CA LYS A 128 -1.43 -2.97 22.24
C LYS A 128 -1.71 -2.57 23.69
N GLU A 129 -0.81 -1.83 24.34
CA GLU A 129 -0.96 -1.42 25.75
C GLU A 129 -2.05 -0.35 25.97
N ASP A 130 -2.41 0.45 24.96
CA ASP A 130 -3.51 1.43 25.04
C ASP A 130 -4.94 0.82 24.97
N LEU A 131 -5.06 -0.52 24.93
CA LEU A 131 -6.35 -1.24 24.95
C LEU A 131 -6.59 -2.02 26.24
N SER A 132 -5.79 -1.79 27.30
CA SER A 132 -5.96 -2.42 28.62
C SER A 132 -6.44 -1.47 29.71
#